data_AF-A0A1G3HIJ2-F1
#
_entry.id   AF-A0A1G3HIJ2-F1
#
_cell.length_a   1.000
_cell.length_b   1.000
_cell.length_c   1.000
_cell.angle_alpha   90.00
_cell.angle_beta   90.00
_cell.angle_gamma   90.00
#
_symmetry.space_group_name_H-M   'P 1'
#
loop_
_entity.id
_entity.type
_entity.pdbx_description
1 polymer ?
#
loop_
_entity_poly.entity_id
_entity_poly.type
_entity_poly.pdbx_seq_one_letter_code
_entity_poly.pdbx_strand_id
1 'polypeptide(L)'
;MSTSFPISNHEKWAVSLATVILLAGVAIAWFHGPSWINRSGSLVIVVGVLLAISRLADLTETNVSELMNAHFENGMQRAVQDIEATHGHVLTPAQREALGQGVRSSMSRGFSAMFEDWRIRVKRFEVSLVIVGTLVNGFGDWLFCLAVTCKAAA
;
A
#
# COMPACT_ATOMS: atom_id res chain seq x y z
N MET A 1 -17.24 4.17 -9.36
CA MET A 1 -17.07 4.05 -7.89
C MET A 1 -15.59 3.82 -7.62
N SER A 2 -14.89 4.81 -7.06
CA SER A 2 -13.50 4.63 -6.62
C SER A 2 -13.53 3.90 -5.29
N THR A 3 -13.35 2.58 -5.31
CA THR A 3 -13.10 1.80 -4.10
C THR A 3 -11.66 2.09 -3.68
N SER A 4 -11.46 3.14 -2.87
CA SER A 4 -10.16 3.37 -2.26
C SER A 4 -9.85 2.18 -1.37
N PHE A 5 -8.83 1.40 -1.73
CA PHE A 5 -8.37 0.33 -0.87
C PHE A 5 -7.98 0.91 0.50
N PRO A 6 -8.38 0.27 1.60
CA PRO A 6 -7.96 0.70 2.92
C PRO A 6 -6.43 0.57 3.01
N ILE A 7 -5.80 1.58 3.62
CA ILE A 7 -4.36 1.60 3.89
C ILE A 7 -3.98 0.29 4.61
N SER A 8 -2.97 -0.40 4.07
CA SER A 8 -2.49 -1.66 4.64
C SER A 8 -1.94 -1.45 6.06
N ASN A 9 -2.03 -2.47 6.91
CA ASN A 9 -1.44 -2.39 8.26
C ASN A 9 0.07 -2.10 8.19
N HIS A 10 0.80 -2.66 7.22
CA HIS A 10 2.22 -2.38 7.02
C HIS A 10 2.50 -0.93 6.62
N GLU A 11 1.63 -0.33 5.79
CA GLU A 11 1.69 1.10 5.48
C GLU A 11 1.50 1.95 6.75
N LYS A 12 0.47 1.65 7.55
CA LYS A 12 0.18 2.38 8.80
C LYS A 12 1.35 2.31 9.78
N TRP A 13 1.92 1.12 9.95
CA TRP A 13 3.09 0.91 10.80
C TRP A 13 4.31 1.67 10.29
N ALA A 14 4.58 1.63 8.98
CA ALA A 14 5.69 2.36 8.38
C ALA A 14 5.54 3.88 8.54
N VAL A 15 4.34 4.44 8.32
CA VAL A 15 4.05 5.88 8.54
C VAL A 15 4.27 6.24 10.00
N SER A 16 3.71 5.44 10.91
CA SER A 16 3.77 5.70 12.35
C SER A 16 5.21 5.66 12.82
N LEU A 17 5.97 4.64 12.41
CA LEU A 17 7.38 4.50 12.76
C LEU A 17 8.22 5.63 12.19
N ALA A 18 8.04 5.99 10.91
CA ALA A 18 8.74 7.12 10.29
C ALA A 18 8.43 8.45 11.01
N THR A 19 7.17 8.67 11.40
CA THR A 19 6.76 9.86 12.16
C THR A 19 7.44 9.90 13.53
N VAL A 20 7.46 8.78 14.26
CA VAL A 20 8.12 8.68 15.56
C VAL A 20 9.63 8.93 15.41
N ILE A 21 10.28 8.35 14.40
CA ILE A 21 11.70 8.57 14.12
C ILE A 21 12.00 10.05 13.87
N LEU A 22 11.18 10.73 13.07
CA LEU A 22 11.36 12.15 12.77
C LEU A 22 11.16 13.02 14.02
N LEU A 23 10.10 12.77 14.80
CA LEU A 23 9.85 13.50 16.04
C LEU A 23 10.96 13.29 17.07
N ALA A 24 11.44 12.06 17.23
CA ALA A 24 12.57 11.75 18.08
C ALA A 24 13.85 12.42 17.58
N GLY A 25 14.10 12.42 16.26
CA GLY A 25 15.22 13.11 15.63
C GLY A 25 15.23 14.61 15.93
N VAL A 26 14.08 15.27 15.80
CA VAL A 26 13.91 16.70 16.15
C VAL A 26 14.14 16.94 17.63
N ALA A 27 13.56 16.11 18.51
CA ALA A 27 13.73 16.24 19.95
C ALA A 27 15.19 16.06 20.38
N ILE A 28 15.90 15.07 19.84
CA ILE A 28 17.32 14.85 20.14
C ILE A 28 18.16 15.98 19.55
N ALA A 29 17.82 16.49 18.36
CA ALA A 29 18.55 17.59 17.74
C ALA A 29 18.55 18.88 18.59
N TRP A 30 17.49 19.12 19.37
CA TRP A 30 17.45 20.23 20.34
C TRP A 30 18.54 20.13 21.41
N PHE A 31 18.85 18.91 21.87
CA PHE A 31 19.78 18.71 22.98
C PHE A 31 21.19 18.33 22.54
N HIS A 32 21.34 17.69 21.37
CA HIS A 32 22.60 17.05 20.94
C HIS A 32 23.08 17.52 19.56
N GLY A 33 22.39 18.50 18.96
CA GLY A 33 22.81 19.18 17.75
C GLY A 33 22.07 18.76 16.48
N PRO A 34 22.10 19.61 15.44
CA PRO A 34 21.27 19.49 14.23
C PRO A 34 21.55 18.23 13.40
N SER A 35 22.75 17.64 13.51
CA SER A 35 23.15 16.45 12.76
C SER A 35 22.28 15.21 13.05
N TRP A 36 21.55 15.19 14.18
CA TRP A 36 20.59 14.14 14.50
C TRP A 36 19.37 14.12 13.59
N ILE A 37 19.00 15.26 12.98
CA ILE A 37 17.93 15.30 11.99
C ILE A 37 18.34 14.50 10.75
N ASN A 38 19.56 14.68 10.25
CA ASN A 38 20.04 13.93 9.09
C ASN A 38 20.03 12.42 9.35
N ARG A 39 20.49 12.00 10.54
CA ARG A 39 20.45 10.60 10.98
C ARG A 39 19.02 10.05 11.03
N SER A 40 18.04 10.84 11.49
CA SER A 40 16.64 10.45 11.46
C SER A 40 16.11 10.26 10.03
N GLY A 41 16.52 11.12 9.08
CA GLY A 41 16.21 10.97 7.66
C GLY A 41 16.76 9.67 7.07
N SER A 42 18.00 9.31 7.41
CA SER A 42 18.59 8.01 7.05
C SER A 42 17.76 6.82 7.56
N LEU A 43 17.28 6.88 8.80
CA LEU A 43 16.43 5.82 9.36
C LEU A 43 15.07 5.73 8.66
N VAL A 44 14.47 6.87 8.27
CA VAL A 44 13.23 6.87 7.48
C VAL A 44 13.43 6.21 6.11
N ILE A 45 14.57 6.42 5.45
CA ILE A 45 14.91 5.71 4.20
C ILE A 45 14.92 4.20 4.44
N VAL A 46 15.56 3.73 5.52
CA VAL A 46 15.60 2.31 5.86
C VAL A 46 14.20 1.73 6.06
N VAL A 47 13.30 2.47 6.73
CA VAL A 47 11.89 2.06 6.88
C VAL A 47 11.21 1.91 5.51
N GLY A 48 11.45 2.84 4.57
CA GLY A 48 10.93 2.75 3.21
C GLY A 48 11.42 1.51 2.47
N VAL A 49 12.71 1.21 2.58
CA VAL A 49 13.32 0.01 1.95
C VAL A 49 12.77 -1.28 2.57
N LEU A 50 12.61 -1.34 3.90
CA LEU A 50 12.04 -2.52 4.58
C LEU A 50 10.57 -2.75 4.17
N LEU A 51 9.80 -1.68 3.98
CA LEU A 51 8.44 -1.77 3.47
C LEU A 51 8.41 -2.33 2.05
N ALA A 52 9.37 -1.97 1.20
CA ALA A 52 9.50 -2.50 -0.16
C ALA A 52 9.77 -4.01 -0.15
N ILE A 53 10.70 -4.46 0.71
CA ILE A 53 11.12 -5.87 0.80
C ILE A 53 10.01 -6.75 1.35
N SER A 54 9.38 -6.36 2.47
CA SER A 54 8.28 -7.13 3.07
C SER A 54 7.13 -7.37 2.09
N ARG A 55 6.84 -6.40 1.22
CA ARG A 55 5.78 -6.52 0.22
C ARG A 55 6.15 -7.39 -0.97
N LEU A 56 7.42 -7.42 -1.34
CA LEU A 56 7.89 -8.38 -2.34
C LEU A 56 7.65 -9.81 -1.84
N ALA A 57 7.87 -10.06 -0.55
CA ALA A 57 7.57 -11.34 0.08
C ALA A 57 6.06 -11.62 0.09
N ASP A 58 5.22 -10.67 0.53
CA ASP A 58 3.75 -10.84 0.55
C ASP A 58 3.18 -11.11 -0.85
N LEU A 59 3.66 -10.43 -1.89
CA LEU A 59 3.24 -10.66 -3.26
C LEU A 59 3.66 -12.03 -3.80
N THR A 60 4.77 -12.57 -3.29
CA THR A 60 5.25 -13.90 -3.66
C THR A 60 4.48 -14.99 -2.92
N GLU A 61 4.07 -14.72 -1.69
CA GLU A 61 3.32 -15.65 -0.84
C GLU A 61 1.82 -15.65 -1.16
N THR A 62 1.26 -14.50 -1.55
CA THR A 62 -0.12 -14.41 -2.00
C THR A 62 -0.22 -14.99 -3.40
N ASN A 63 -0.37 -16.31 -3.51
CA ASN A 63 -0.78 -16.99 -4.74
C ASN A 63 -2.11 -16.38 -5.19
N VAL A 64 -2.07 -15.35 -6.03
CA VAL A 64 -3.23 -14.65 -6.59
C VAL A 64 -4.25 -15.64 -7.15
N SER A 65 -3.78 -16.79 -7.64
CA SER A 65 -4.57 -17.95 -8.07
C SER A 65 -5.54 -18.49 -7.00
N GLU A 66 -5.12 -18.63 -5.75
CA GLU A 66 -5.95 -19.19 -4.67
C GLU A 66 -7.05 -18.22 -4.25
N LEU A 67 -6.71 -16.93 -4.10
CA LEU A 67 -7.69 -15.89 -3.84
C LEU A 67 -8.71 -15.77 -4.98
N MET A 68 -8.23 -15.88 -6.23
CA MET A 68 -9.09 -15.88 -7.42
C MET A 68 -10.04 -17.08 -7.41
N ASN A 69 -9.56 -18.27 -7.07
CA ASN A 69 -10.39 -19.48 -7.06
C ASN A 69 -11.47 -19.41 -5.97
N ALA A 70 -11.12 -18.98 -4.76
CA ALA A 70 -12.08 -18.84 -3.65
C ALA A 70 -13.16 -17.78 -3.95
N HIS A 71 -12.78 -16.65 -4.56
CA HIS A 71 -13.77 -15.64 -4.96
C HIS A 71 -14.56 -16.04 -6.21
N PHE A 72 -13.95 -16.78 -7.14
CA PHE A 72 -14.63 -17.31 -8.32
C PHE A 72 -15.74 -18.28 -7.95
N GLU A 73 -15.51 -19.20 -7.01
CA GLU A 73 -16.50 -20.17 -6.58
C GLU A 73 -17.74 -19.49 -5.96
N ASN A 74 -17.50 -18.51 -5.07
CA ASN A 74 -18.55 -17.69 -4.47
C ASN A 74 -19.29 -16.80 -5.49
N GLY A 75 -18.55 -16.20 -6.43
CA GLY A 75 -19.11 -15.37 -7.50
C GLY A 75 -19.95 -16.18 -8.47
N MET A 76 -19.50 -17.39 -8.81
CA MET A 76 -20.25 -18.33 -9.65
C MET A 76 -21.55 -18.74 -8.99
N GLN A 77 -21.50 -19.10 -7.71
CA GLN A 77 -22.66 -19.57 -6.97
C GLN A 77 -23.76 -18.49 -6.89
N ARG A 78 -23.37 -17.23 -6.67
CA ARG A 78 -24.30 -16.09 -6.72
C ARG A 78 -24.85 -15.81 -8.11
N ALA A 79 -24.01 -15.83 -9.14
CA ALA A 79 -24.44 -15.60 -10.52
C ALA A 79 -25.43 -16.67 -10.99
N VAL A 80 -25.20 -17.93 -10.62
CA VAL A 80 -26.11 -19.04 -10.89
C VAL A 80 -27.44 -18.85 -10.14
N GLN A 81 -27.39 -18.51 -8.85
CA GLN A 81 -28.61 -18.26 -8.05
C GLN A 81 -29.44 -17.09 -8.59
N ASP A 82 -28.82 -15.97 -8.95
CA ASP A 82 -29.52 -14.79 -9.49
C ASP A 82 -30.19 -15.11 -10.84
N ILE A 83 -29.51 -15.87 -11.71
CA ILE A 83 -30.08 -16.24 -13.01
C ILE A 83 -31.22 -17.25 -12.85
N GLU A 84 -31.05 -18.26 -12.01
CA GLU A 84 -32.10 -19.24 -11.71
C GLU A 84 -33.32 -18.58 -11.05
N ALA A 85 -33.12 -17.59 -10.17
CA ALA A 85 -34.18 -16.81 -9.55
C ALA A 85 -34.91 -15.87 -10.52
N THR A 86 -34.18 -15.27 -11.48
CA THR A 86 -34.75 -14.31 -12.44
C THR A 86 -35.50 -15.01 -13.58
N HIS A 87 -35.00 -16.16 -14.03
CA HIS A 87 -35.56 -16.86 -15.19
C HIS A 87 -36.49 -18.02 -14.80
N GLY A 88 -36.43 -18.52 -13.56
CA GLY A 88 -37.33 -19.56 -13.04
C GLY A 88 -37.05 -20.97 -13.59
N HIS A 89 -35.89 -21.18 -14.22
CA HIS A 89 -35.46 -22.49 -14.71
C HIS A 89 -34.00 -22.76 -14.38
N VAL A 90 -33.69 -24.04 -14.15
CA VAL A 90 -32.36 -24.52 -13.80
C VAL A 90 -31.47 -24.47 -15.04
N LEU A 91 -30.29 -23.86 -14.91
CA LEU A 91 -29.32 -23.75 -16.00
C LEU A 91 -28.82 -25.13 -16.43
N THR A 92 -28.75 -25.36 -17.75
CA THR A 92 -28.15 -26.59 -18.29
C THR A 92 -26.63 -26.62 -18.03
N PRO A 93 -25.99 -27.81 -18.03
CA PRO A 93 -24.55 -27.93 -17.77
C PRO A 93 -23.69 -27.07 -18.72
N ALA A 94 -24.06 -27.03 -20.01
CA ALA A 94 -23.37 -26.23 -21.02
C ALA A 94 -23.51 -24.71 -20.78
N GLN A 95 -24.67 -24.25 -20.30
CA GLN A 95 -24.88 -22.84 -19.95
C GLN A 95 -24.13 -22.43 -18.67
N ARG A 96 -24.06 -23.33 -17.68
CA ARG A 96 -23.22 -23.12 -16.49
C ARG A 96 -21.75 -23.02 -16.84
N GLU A 97 -21.27 -23.82 -17.79
CA GLU A 97 -19.87 -23.78 -18.22
C GLU A 97 -19.52 -22.51 -19.00
N ALA A 98 -20.42 -22.05 -19.89
CA ALA A 98 -20.27 -20.78 -20.60
C ALA A 98 -20.33 -19.57 -19.66
N LEU A 99 -21.25 -19.56 -18.71
CA LEU A 99 -21.32 -18.57 -17.62
C LEU A 99 -20.04 -18.62 -16.77
N GLY A 100 -19.60 -19.85 -16.48
CA GLY A 100 -18.31 -20.25 -15.94
C GLY A 100 -17.16 -19.41 -16.48
N GLN A 101 -16.93 -19.55 -17.78
CA GLN A 101 -15.87 -18.88 -18.50
C GLN A 101 -16.05 -17.35 -18.55
N GLY A 102 -17.29 -16.88 -18.74
CA GLY A 102 -17.61 -15.45 -18.75
C GLY A 102 -17.25 -14.76 -17.43
N VAL A 103 -17.74 -15.30 -16.30
CA VAL A 103 -17.44 -14.80 -14.95
C VAL A 103 -15.95 -14.89 -14.66
N ARG A 104 -15.26 -15.96 -15.07
CA ARG A 104 -13.81 -16.11 -14.85
C ARG A 104 -13.02 -15.04 -15.58
N SER A 105 -13.37 -14.76 -16.84
CA SER A 105 -12.69 -13.76 -17.65
C SER A 105 -12.96 -12.32 -17.18
N SER A 106 -14.16 -12.03 -16.70
CA SER A 106 -14.50 -10.74 -16.10
C SER A 106 -13.84 -10.54 -14.75
N MET A 107 -13.85 -11.57 -13.88
CA MET A 107 -13.13 -11.52 -12.60
C MET A 107 -11.64 -11.35 -12.81
N SER A 108 -11.02 -12.13 -13.69
CA SER A 108 -9.58 -12.03 -13.97
C SER A 108 -9.21 -10.61 -14.43
N ARG A 109 -9.94 -10.03 -15.39
CA ARG A 109 -9.73 -8.63 -15.79
C ARG A 109 -9.94 -7.63 -14.66
N GLY A 110 -11.00 -7.79 -13.88
CA GLY A 110 -11.30 -6.93 -12.74
C GLY A 110 -10.19 -6.98 -11.68
N PHE A 111 -9.74 -8.17 -11.31
CA PHE A 111 -8.63 -8.36 -10.38
C PHE A 111 -7.32 -7.79 -10.93
N SER A 112 -6.96 -8.05 -12.19
CA SER A 112 -5.74 -7.50 -12.77
C SER A 112 -5.73 -5.96 -12.76
N ALA A 113 -6.84 -5.32 -13.13
CA ALA A 113 -6.96 -3.87 -13.06
C ALA A 113 -6.85 -3.35 -11.61
N MET A 114 -7.51 -4.04 -10.69
CA MET A 114 -7.52 -3.71 -9.26
C MET A 114 -6.13 -3.86 -8.61
N PHE A 115 -5.38 -4.91 -8.97
CA PHE A 115 -4.01 -5.14 -8.53
C PHE A 115 -3.05 -4.09 -9.09
N GLU A 116 -3.23 -3.68 -10.35
CA GLU A 116 -2.36 -2.66 -10.95
C GLU A 116 -2.57 -1.28 -10.28
N ASP A 117 -3.82 -0.88 -10.04
CA ASP A 117 -4.14 0.35 -9.30
C ASP A 117 -3.58 0.34 -7.87
N TRP A 118 -3.70 -0.81 -7.18
CA TRP A 118 -3.11 -0.99 -5.86
C TRP A 118 -1.58 -0.89 -5.91
N ARG A 119 -0.94 -1.58 -6.85
CA ARG A 119 0.51 -1.56 -7.04
C ARG A 119 1.04 -0.15 -7.31
N ILE A 120 0.35 0.64 -8.13
CA ILE A 120 0.71 2.04 -8.42
C ILE A 120 0.64 2.88 -7.14
N ARG A 121 -0.42 2.76 -6.34
CA ARG A 121 -0.55 3.51 -5.07
C ARG A 121 0.56 3.15 -4.10
N VAL A 122 0.85 1.86 -3.94
CA VAL A 122 1.89 1.35 -3.06
C VAL A 122 3.27 1.91 -3.45
N LYS A 123 3.61 1.83 -4.74
CA LYS A 123 4.88 2.38 -5.24
C LYS A 123 4.99 3.88 -4.98
N ARG A 124 3.90 4.64 -5.17
CA ARG A 124 3.89 6.08 -4.83
C ARG A 124 4.16 6.31 -3.35
N PHE A 125 3.61 5.47 -2.48
CA PHE A 125 3.81 5.59 -1.04
C PHE A 125 5.27 5.33 -0.63
N GLU A 126 5.85 4.23 -1.13
CA GLU A 126 7.25 3.86 -0.90
C GLU A 126 8.21 4.95 -1.39
N VAL A 127 8.05 5.38 -2.65
CA VAL A 127 8.87 6.44 -3.26
C VAL A 127 8.74 7.74 -2.48
N SER A 128 7.54 8.09 -2.03
CA SER A 128 7.35 9.30 -1.21
C SER A 128 8.11 9.22 0.11
N LEU A 129 8.08 8.08 0.79
CA LEU A 129 8.77 7.90 2.07
C LEU A 129 10.30 7.99 1.90
N VAL A 130 10.83 7.40 0.84
CA VAL A 130 12.26 7.48 0.50
C VAL A 130 12.67 8.91 0.13
N ILE A 131 11.85 9.63 -0.66
CA ILE A 131 12.09 11.04 -1.00
C ILE A 131 12.13 11.89 0.28
N VAL A 132 11.13 11.76 1.16
CA VAL A 132 11.09 12.49 2.42
C VAL A 132 12.32 12.18 3.28
N GLY A 133 12.65 10.89 3.44
CA GLY A 133 13.85 10.48 4.18
C GLY A 133 15.14 11.07 3.60
N THR A 134 15.24 11.12 2.27
CA THR A 134 16.41 11.69 1.56
C THR A 134 16.50 13.20 1.75
N LEU A 135 15.38 13.92 1.65
CA LEU A 135 15.34 15.36 1.89
C LEU A 135 15.73 15.70 3.33
N VAL A 136 15.20 14.96 4.30
CA VAL A 136 15.55 15.12 5.72
C VAL A 136 17.02 14.76 5.96
N ASN A 137 17.54 13.72 5.31
CA ASN A 137 18.94 13.32 5.44
C ASN A 137 19.92 14.36 4.86
N GLY A 138 19.56 14.98 3.73
CA GLY A 138 20.44 15.91 3.01
C GLY A 138 20.32 17.37 3.45
N PHE A 139 19.15 17.80 3.90
CA PHE A 139 18.85 19.21 4.21
C PHE A 139 18.30 19.44 5.62
N GLY A 140 18.13 18.39 6.41
CA GLY A 140 17.44 18.45 7.69
C GLY A 140 18.15 19.30 8.73
N ASP A 141 19.48 19.17 8.83
CA ASP A 141 20.34 19.99 9.67
C ASP A 141 20.28 21.47 9.28
N TRP A 142 20.35 21.78 7.99
CA TRP A 142 20.26 23.15 7.48
C TRP A 142 18.88 23.78 7.79
N LEU A 143 17.78 23.07 7.52
CA LEU A 143 16.42 23.52 7.82
C LEU A 143 16.21 23.74 9.31
N PHE A 144 16.72 22.82 10.13
CA PHE A 144 16.61 22.91 11.58
C PHE A 144 17.41 24.08 12.13
N CYS A 145 18.65 24.25 11.66
CA CYS A 145 19.46 25.42 11.99
C CYS A 145 18.72 26.71 11.63
N LEU A 146 18.17 26.82 10.42
CA LEU A 146 17.42 28.00 10.00
C LEU A 146 16.21 28.28 10.91
N ALA A 147 15.45 27.24 11.29
CA ALA A 147 14.30 27.40 12.16
C ALA A 147 14.66 27.81 13.61
N VAL A 148 15.79 27.33 14.12
CA VAL A 148 16.23 27.62 15.50
C VAL A 148 17.03 28.93 15.58
N THR A 149 17.89 29.22 14.61
CA THR A 149 18.71 30.46 14.60
C THR A 149 17.89 31.68 14.23
N CYS A 150 16.88 31.59 13.36
CA CYS A 150 15.94 32.70 13.14
C CYS A 150 15.13 33.04 14.40
N LYS A 151 14.93 32.10 15.33
CA LYS A 151 14.31 32.36 16.63
C LYS A 151 15.21 33.07 17.63
N ALA A 152 16.53 33.06 17.43
CA ALA A 152 17.47 33.76 18.30
C ALA A 152 17.70 35.24 17.89
N ALA A 153 17.17 35.65 16.73
CA ALA A 153 17.34 36.99 16.17
C ALA A 153 16.04 37.84 16.19
N ALA A 154 14.95 37.33 16.76
CA ALA A 154 13.66 38.01 16.94
C ALA A 154 13.29 38.03 18.42
#